data_AF-A0A2V8S4S8-F1
#
_entry.id   AF-A0A2V8S4S8-F1
#
_cell.length_a   1.000
_cell.length_b   1.000
_cell.length_c   1.000
_cell.angle_alpha   90.00
_cell.angle_beta   90.00
_cell.angle_gamma   90.00
#
_symmetry.space_group_name_H-M   'P 1'
#
loop_
_entity.id
_entity.type
_entity.pdbx_description
1 polymer ?
#
loop_
_entity_poly.entity_id
_entity_poly.type
_entity_poly.pdbx_seq_one_letter_code
_entity_poly.pdbx_strand_id
1 'polypeptide(L)'
;MPELDFTTQNTLYATHGLHAYAAKCPPQLVRYGLRYYSKPGEIVLDPMAGSGTTLVEARLRGRHAVGYDIDPLARMIAQVKSRQVHDSQIERAYKVITRRAAADVTALQGRAATAALCARATPPDFPNLDKWFEPTVAAALAVLSYHISRTPMSAHARNFFWVAFSSLILAKTSVANARDIIHSRHHYWQHEQTPDVLSRFAARVRQMRRQMADFREGCRAAAQATTATAKLGDARSLRVRSETIDLVFTSPPYATALDYSRAHFLAVAWMRYALGIKLTDYRALGPVYIGSERGRTGRGFALNPRLARFELASSVLTQMAEDSARQASQLQRYFADMHRVFRQTARVLKPKRHAIIVICPSHIRKVPVPTHKVFVELARVHQLKLKQEVQRTISVRRRILPYMQENFGQRMETEYVLVFQKTA
;
A
#
# COMPACT_ATOMS: atom_id res chain seq x y z
N MET A 1 5.57 -27.88 11.33
CA MET A 1 5.79 -26.57 10.68
C MET A 1 5.54 -25.48 11.70
N PRO A 2 6.21 -24.31 11.65
CA PRO A 2 5.90 -23.25 12.59
C PRO A 2 4.47 -22.78 12.35
N GLU A 3 3.72 -22.61 13.44
CA GLU A 3 2.43 -21.94 13.41
C GLU A 3 2.64 -20.52 12.89
N LEU A 4 2.00 -20.17 11.76
CA LEU A 4 2.11 -18.83 11.17
C LEU A 4 1.16 -17.84 11.88
N ASP A 5 1.07 -17.96 13.21
CA ASP A 5 0.39 -17.00 14.05
C ASP A 5 1.38 -15.93 14.54
N PHE A 6 1.01 -14.67 14.31
CA PHE A 6 1.81 -13.49 14.65
C PHE A 6 1.03 -12.53 15.55
N THR A 7 -0.05 -12.99 16.19
CA THR A 7 -0.96 -12.20 17.04
C THR A 7 -0.32 -11.51 18.23
N THR A 8 0.80 -12.00 18.72
CA THR A 8 1.55 -11.41 19.85
C THR A 8 2.74 -10.58 19.37
N GLN A 9 3.13 -10.67 18.10
CA GLN A 9 4.38 -10.08 17.62
C GLN A 9 4.22 -8.62 17.22
N ASN A 10 5.25 -7.80 17.43
CA ASN A 10 5.26 -6.41 16.97
C ASN A 10 5.33 -6.36 15.44
N THR A 11 4.40 -5.66 14.78
CA THR A 11 4.36 -5.48 13.31
C THR A 11 4.81 -4.08 12.86
N LEU A 12 5.22 -3.23 13.80
CA LEU A 12 5.56 -1.82 13.59
C LEU A 12 7.05 -1.52 13.86
N TYR A 13 7.87 -2.54 14.09
CA TYR A 13 9.32 -2.38 14.28
C TYR A 13 9.99 -1.79 13.05
N ALA A 14 11.18 -1.19 13.25
CA ALA A 14 11.91 -0.48 12.21
C ALA A 14 10.97 0.48 11.47
N THR A 15 11.05 0.54 10.14
CA THR A 15 10.25 1.44 9.32
C THR A 15 8.84 0.91 8.99
N HIS A 16 8.40 -0.24 9.51
CA HIS A 16 7.05 -0.76 9.24
C HIS A 16 5.94 0.16 9.75
N GLY A 17 6.23 0.93 10.81
CA GLY A 17 5.32 1.91 11.40
C GLY A 17 5.42 3.35 10.88
N LEU A 18 6.22 3.62 9.83
CA LEU A 18 6.36 4.99 9.27
C LEU A 18 5.07 5.53 8.65
N HIS A 19 4.11 4.68 8.28
CA HIS A 19 2.85 5.12 7.70
C HIS A 19 1.73 4.10 7.93
N ALA A 20 0.51 4.58 8.18
CA ALA A 20 -0.66 3.72 8.23
C ALA A 20 -1.07 3.31 6.80
N TYR A 21 -1.46 2.07 6.58
CA TYR A 21 -1.82 1.60 5.24
C TYR A 21 -2.77 0.43 5.41
N ALA A 22 -3.80 0.37 4.57
CA ALA A 22 -4.83 -0.65 4.64
C ALA A 22 -4.27 -2.02 4.25
N ALA A 23 -4.82 -3.10 4.82
CA ALA A 23 -4.51 -4.47 4.41
C ALA A 23 -3.00 -4.80 4.30
N LYS A 24 -2.17 -4.29 5.22
CA LYS A 24 -0.73 -4.61 5.24
C LYS A 24 -0.51 -6.10 5.56
N CYS A 25 0.32 -6.75 4.75
CA CYS A 25 0.87 -8.05 5.08
C CYS A 25 1.75 -7.95 6.35
N PRO A 26 1.63 -8.89 7.32
CA PRO A 26 2.51 -8.93 8.49
C PRO A 26 3.98 -9.11 8.12
N PRO A 27 4.92 -8.30 8.66
CA PRO A 27 6.35 -8.45 8.39
C PRO A 27 6.91 -9.86 8.63
N GLN A 28 6.40 -10.53 9.67
CA GLN A 28 6.78 -11.89 10.04
C GLN A 28 6.52 -12.92 8.93
N LEU A 29 5.45 -12.73 8.17
CA LEU A 29 5.10 -13.63 7.08
C LEU A 29 6.06 -13.46 5.89
N VAL A 30 6.43 -12.21 5.59
CA VAL A 30 7.50 -11.93 4.61
C VAL A 30 8.82 -12.54 5.10
N ARG A 31 9.17 -12.33 6.37
CA ARG A 31 10.38 -12.90 6.99
C ARG A 31 10.42 -14.42 6.85
N TYR A 32 9.29 -15.09 7.04
CA TYR A 32 9.16 -16.54 6.79
C TYR A 32 9.51 -16.85 5.33
N GLY A 33 8.86 -16.18 4.37
CA GLY A 33 9.15 -16.36 2.94
C GLY A 33 10.62 -16.16 2.58
N LEU A 34 11.22 -15.07 3.06
CA LEU A 34 12.63 -14.75 2.83
C LEU A 34 13.57 -15.79 3.42
N ARG A 35 13.28 -16.30 4.62
CA ARG A 35 14.15 -17.27 5.32
C ARG A 35 14.20 -18.61 4.60
N TYR A 36 13.06 -19.11 4.12
CA TYR A 36 12.97 -20.47 3.59
C TYR A 36 13.13 -20.53 2.06
N TYR A 37 12.87 -19.42 1.36
CA TYR A 37 12.77 -19.43 -0.11
C TYR A 37 13.68 -18.41 -0.81
N SER A 38 14.61 -17.77 -0.08
CA SER A 38 15.66 -16.92 -0.65
C SER A 38 16.94 -16.91 0.20
N LYS A 39 18.05 -16.49 -0.39
CA LYS A 39 19.36 -16.31 0.27
C LYS A 39 19.73 -14.82 0.36
N PRO A 40 20.60 -14.41 1.29
CA PRO A 40 21.20 -13.07 1.25
C PRO A 40 21.81 -12.80 -0.13
N GLY A 41 21.68 -11.57 -0.63
CA GLY A 41 22.15 -11.14 -1.95
C GLY A 41 21.19 -11.45 -3.11
N GLU A 42 20.15 -12.24 -2.89
CA GLU A 42 19.16 -12.54 -3.92
C GLU A 42 18.13 -11.43 -4.12
N ILE A 43 17.42 -11.47 -5.24
CA ILE A 43 16.46 -10.46 -5.64
C ILE A 43 15.03 -10.90 -5.31
N VAL A 44 14.36 -10.13 -4.47
CA VAL A 44 12.97 -10.31 -4.07
C VAL A 44 12.09 -9.31 -4.81
N LEU A 45 11.03 -9.82 -5.45
CA LEU A 45 10.04 -9.00 -6.15
C LEU A 45 8.71 -9.00 -5.39
N ASP A 46 8.15 -7.81 -5.20
CA ASP A 46 6.73 -7.62 -4.88
C ASP A 46 6.04 -6.87 -6.02
N PRO A 47 5.25 -7.55 -6.88
CA PRO A 47 4.60 -6.90 -8.02
C PRO A 47 3.42 -6.00 -7.63
N MET A 48 2.96 -6.05 -6.37
CA MET A 48 1.85 -5.26 -5.81
C MET A 48 2.25 -4.75 -4.43
N ALA A 49 3.33 -3.99 -4.40
CA ALA A 49 4.10 -3.72 -3.18
C ALA A 49 3.33 -2.93 -2.10
N GLY A 50 2.31 -2.17 -2.47
CA GLY A 50 1.60 -1.29 -1.56
C GLY A 50 2.56 -0.40 -0.79
N SER A 51 2.46 -0.38 0.54
CA SER A 51 3.39 0.35 1.43
C SER A 51 4.76 -0.32 1.62
N GLY A 52 5.08 -1.42 0.94
CA GLY A 52 6.43 -1.98 0.85
C GLY A 52 6.91 -2.78 2.06
N THR A 53 6.03 -3.53 2.75
CA THR A 53 6.47 -4.48 3.82
C THR A 53 7.53 -5.44 3.29
N THR A 54 7.32 -6.00 2.10
CA THR A 54 8.25 -6.94 1.45
C THR A 54 9.64 -6.32 1.25
N LEU A 55 9.68 -5.06 0.82
CA LEU A 55 10.93 -4.36 0.52
C LEU A 55 11.73 -4.07 1.79
N VAL A 56 11.05 -3.72 2.89
CA VAL A 56 11.69 -3.46 4.19
C VAL A 56 12.31 -4.75 4.73
N GLU A 57 11.55 -5.84 4.75
CA GLU A 57 12.03 -7.13 5.27
C GLU A 57 13.18 -7.70 4.42
N ALA A 58 13.09 -7.58 3.10
CA ALA A 58 14.19 -7.97 2.21
C ALA A 58 15.48 -7.21 2.57
N ARG A 59 15.40 -5.89 2.78
CA ARG A 59 16.55 -5.05 3.17
C ARG A 59 17.12 -5.40 4.52
N LEU A 60 16.27 -5.58 5.54
CA LEU A 60 16.66 -5.99 6.89
C LEU A 60 17.35 -7.37 6.91
N ARG A 61 17.18 -8.17 5.86
CA ARG A 61 17.82 -9.49 5.70
C ARG A 61 18.88 -9.52 4.62
N GLY A 62 19.34 -8.38 4.12
CA GLY A 62 20.42 -8.36 3.13
C GLY A 62 20.01 -8.96 1.79
N ARG A 63 18.76 -8.82 1.35
CA ARG A 63 18.31 -9.11 -0.02
C ARG A 63 18.12 -7.82 -0.80
N HIS A 64 18.22 -7.88 -2.13
CA HIS A 64 17.75 -6.81 -2.99
C HIS A 64 16.23 -6.89 -3.11
N ALA A 65 15.58 -5.73 -3.23
CA ALA A 65 14.14 -5.67 -3.34
C ALA A 65 13.68 -4.79 -4.50
N VAL A 66 12.73 -5.31 -5.28
CA VAL A 66 12.04 -4.54 -6.32
C VAL A 66 10.56 -4.60 -6.03
N GLY A 67 9.92 -3.44 -5.90
CA GLY A 67 8.49 -3.31 -5.73
C GLY A 67 7.87 -2.60 -6.93
N TYR A 68 6.71 -3.06 -7.36
CA TYR A 68 5.85 -2.31 -8.30
C TYR A 68 4.52 -2.00 -7.65
N ASP A 69 4.01 -0.80 -7.91
CA ASP A 69 2.64 -0.43 -7.60
C ASP A 69 2.17 0.64 -8.59
N ILE A 70 0.87 0.72 -8.83
CA ILE A 70 0.29 1.80 -9.65
C ILE A 70 0.06 3.06 -8.83
N ASP A 71 -0.11 2.93 -7.51
CA ASP A 71 -0.40 4.02 -6.60
C ASP A 71 0.87 4.86 -6.33
N PRO A 72 0.88 6.15 -6.70
CA PRO A 72 2.05 7.00 -6.51
C PRO A 72 2.40 7.22 -5.03
N LEU A 73 1.41 7.30 -4.15
CA LEU A 73 1.65 7.49 -2.72
C LEU A 73 2.18 6.19 -2.09
N ALA A 74 1.60 5.04 -2.43
CA ALA A 74 2.08 3.75 -1.96
C ALA A 74 3.55 3.53 -2.31
N ARG A 75 3.95 3.87 -3.55
CA ARG A 75 5.35 3.81 -3.99
C ARG A 75 6.26 4.73 -3.19
N MET A 76 5.86 5.98 -2.95
CA MET A 76 6.66 6.91 -2.15
C MET A 76 6.85 6.37 -0.72
N ILE A 77 5.77 5.85 -0.11
CA ILE A 77 5.83 5.23 1.22
C ILE A 77 6.77 4.01 1.21
N ALA A 78 6.61 3.09 0.26
CA ALA A 78 7.45 1.91 0.12
C ALA A 78 8.93 2.28 -0.07
N GLN A 79 9.20 3.31 -0.88
CA GLN A 79 10.56 3.79 -1.14
C GLN A 79 11.20 4.40 0.11
N VAL A 80 10.47 5.20 0.89
CA VAL A 80 10.97 5.79 2.14
C VAL A 80 11.18 4.72 3.21
N LYS A 81 10.26 3.76 3.34
CA LYS A 81 10.37 2.69 4.33
C LYS A 81 11.57 1.78 4.06
N SER A 82 11.91 1.53 2.80
CA SER A 82 12.96 0.56 2.42
C SER A 82 14.32 1.19 2.08
N ARG A 83 14.45 2.52 2.13
CA ARG A 83 15.68 3.25 1.83
C ARG A 83 16.22 3.97 3.05
N GLN A 84 17.51 3.80 3.31
CA GLN A 84 18.19 4.49 4.40
C GLN A 84 18.32 5.99 4.10
N VAL A 85 17.98 6.82 5.08
CA VAL A 85 18.24 8.26 5.09
C VAL A 85 19.04 8.59 6.34
N HIS A 86 20.14 9.32 6.21
CA HIS A 86 20.99 9.65 7.35
C HIS A 86 20.29 10.65 8.28
N ASP A 87 20.42 10.42 9.59
CA ASP A 87 19.78 11.27 10.59
C ASP A 87 20.21 12.74 10.48
N SER A 88 21.49 13.00 10.19
CA SER A 88 22.00 14.37 9.99
C SER A 88 21.32 15.11 8.84
N GLN A 89 20.92 14.41 7.78
CA GLN A 89 20.18 15.00 6.66
C GLN A 89 18.74 15.33 7.07
N ILE A 90 18.11 14.45 7.87
CA ILE A 90 16.76 14.68 8.39
C ILE A 90 16.79 15.84 9.39
N GLU A 91 17.69 15.82 10.37
CA GLU A 91 17.77 16.83 11.43
C GLU A 91 17.99 18.24 10.87
N ARG A 92 18.93 18.39 9.93
CA ARG A 92 19.22 19.68 9.30
C ARG A 92 17.98 20.25 8.62
N ALA A 93 17.31 19.44 7.80
CA ALA A 93 16.12 19.85 7.07
C ALA A 93 14.93 20.11 8.03
N TYR A 94 14.76 19.27 9.05
CA TYR A 94 13.71 19.38 10.05
C TYR A 94 13.76 20.73 10.76
N LYS A 95 14.93 21.14 11.29
CA LYS A 95 15.11 22.44 11.96
C LYS A 95 14.69 23.61 11.09
N VAL A 96 15.03 23.58 9.80
CA VAL A 96 14.68 24.65 8.85
C VAL A 96 13.19 24.67 8.57
N ILE A 97 12.59 23.50 8.28
CA ILE A 97 11.17 23.36 7.97
C ILE A 97 10.32 23.83 9.15
N THR A 98 10.55 23.30 10.35
CA THR A 98 9.68 23.61 11.50
C THR A 98 9.79 25.05 11.95
N ARG A 99 11.00 25.61 12.01
CA ARG A 99 11.21 27.03 12.35
C ARG A 99 10.48 27.95 11.39
N ARG A 100 10.63 27.73 10.07
CA ARG A 100 10.00 28.58 9.06
C ARG A 100 8.49 28.39 8.99
N ALA A 101 8.01 27.15 9.10
CA ALA A 101 6.58 26.86 9.13
C ALA A 101 5.90 27.46 10.36
N ALA A 102 6.53 27.38 11.54
CA ALA A 102 6.02 28.01 12.75
C ALA A 102 5.91 29.53 12.60
N ALA A 103 6.97 30.19 12.12
CA ALA A 103 6.96 31.63 11.88
C ALA A 103 5.86 32.06 10.90
N ASP A 104 5.72 31.34 9.78
CA ASP A 104 4.71 31.63 8.76
C ASP A 104 3.27 31.38 9.29
N VAL A 105 3.04 30.30 10.05
CA VAL A 105 1.72 30.01 10.66
C VAL A 105 1.35 31.05 11.71
N THR A 106 2.28 31.46 12.58
CA THR A 106 2.03 32.52 13.57
C THR A 106 1.73 33.86 12.88
N ALA A 107 2.46 34.20 11.82
CA ALA A 107 2.22 35.43 11.05
C ALA A 107 0.84 35.43 10.38
N LEU A 108 0.34 34.29 9.90
CA LEU A 108 -1.01 34.14 9.31
C LEU A 108 -2.13 34.32 10.32
N GLN A 109 -1.89 33.99 11.60
CA GLN A 109 -2.86 34.19 12.68
C GLN A 109 -2.93 35.65 13.14
N GLY A 110 -1.88 36.43 12.87
CA GLY A 110 -1.85 37.88 13.12
C GLY A 110 -2.49 38.71 12.01
N ARG A 111 -2.51 40.04 12.19
CA ARG A 111 -3.03 41.00 11.20
C ARG A 111 -2.02 41.43 10.12
N ALA A 112 -0.88 40.73 10.01
CA ALA A 112 0.28 41.13 9.20
C ALA A 112 0.63 40.12 8.08
N ALA A 113 -0.38 39.48 7.47
CA ALA A 113 -0.15 38.54 6.39
C ALA A 113 0.20 39.28 5.08
N THR A 114 1.45 39.17 4.64
CA THR A 114 1.89 39.68 3.33
C THR A 114 1.30 38.85 2.20
N ALA A 115 1.13 39.43 1.01
CA ALA A 115 0.69 38.68 -0.19
C ALA A 115 1.59 37.46 -0.48
N ALA A 116 2.89 37.60 -0.26
CA ALA A 116 3.86 36.51 -0.41
C ALA A 116 3.63 35.37 0.60
N LEU A 117 3.19 35.67 1.82
CA LEU A 117 2.85 34.66 2.82
C LEU A 117 1.53 33.95 2.47
N CYS A 118 0.51 34.70 2.05
CA CYS A 118 -0.76 34.13 1.60
C CYS A 118 -0.57 33.15 0.42
N ALA A 119 0.34 33.46 -0.51
CA ALA A 119 0.68 32.56 -1.60
C ALA A 119 1.29 31.22 -1.13
N ARG A 120 2.06 31.21 -0.03
CA ARG A 120 2.61 29.97 0.57
C ARG A 120 1.54 29.15 1.29
N ALA A 121 0.51 29.82 1.79
CA ALA A 121 -0.61 29.23 2.51
C ALA A 121 -1.75 28.79 1.60
N THR A 122 -1.56 28.81 0.27
CA THR A 122 -2.61 28.45 -0.68
C THR A 122 -2.79 26.93 -0.73
N PRO A 123 -3.94 26.39 -0.29
CA PRO A 123 -4.19 24.96 -0.33
C PRO A 123 -4.39 24.45 -1.78
N PRO A 124 -4.29 23.15 -2.04
CA PRO A 124 -4.57 22.59 -3.36
C PRO A 124 -6.06 22.73 -3.69
N ASP A 125 -6.35 22.99 -4.96
CA ASP A 125 -7.73 22.98 -5.45
C ASP A 125 -8.24 21.54 -5.63
N PHE A 126 -9.24 21.15 -4.83
CA PHE A 126 -10.05 19.96 -5.03
C PHE A 126 -11.45 20.10 -4.39
N PRO A 127 -12.46 19.35 -4.86
CA PRO A 127 -13.83 19.48 -4.38
C PRO A 127 -13.98 19.22 -2.88
N ASN A 128 -14.76 20.10 -2.21
CA ASN A 128 -15.09 20.01 -0.79
C ASN A 128 -13.86 20.13 0.14
N LEU A 129 -12.85 20.93 -0.19
CA LEU A 129 -11.68 21.11 0.68
C LEU A 129 -12.09 21.55 2.09
N ASP A 130 -12.94 22.56 2.20
CA ASP A 130 -13.38 23.12 3.49
C ASP A 130 -14.23 22.15 4.32
N LYS A 131 -14.84 21.16 3.65
CA LYS A 131 -15.48 20.03 4.34
C LYS A 131 -14.42 19.17 5.02
N TRP A 132 -13.30 18.91 4.37
CA TRP A 132 -12.31 17.95 4.88
C TRP A 132 -11.26 18.58 5.78
N PHE A 133 -11.03 19.89 5.70
CA PHE A 133 -10.01 20.57 6.48
C PHE A 133 -10.56 21.90 6.96
N GLU A 134 -10.49 22.13 8.28
CA GLU A 134 -10.74 23.47 8.82
C GLU A 134 -9.78 24.48 8.18
N PRO A 135 -10.19 25.74 7.95
CA PRO A 135 -9.36 26.73 7.25
C PRO A 135 -7.96 26.92 7.86
N THR A 136 -7.87 26.92 9.19
CA THR A 136 -6.58 27.03 9.92
C THR A 136 -5.69 25.81 9.72
N VAL A 137 -6.28 24.61 9.69
CA VAL A 137 -5.59 23.35 9.38
C VAL A 137 -5.10 23.34 7.94
N ALA A 138 -5.95 23.75 6.99
CA ALA A 138 -5.60 23.84 5.57
C ALA A 138 -4.44 24.83 5.36
N ALA A 139 -4.50 26.02 5.97
CA ALA A 139 -3.42 27.00 5.90
C ALA A 139 -2.10 26.45 6.45
N ALA A 140 -2.13 25.78 7.62
CA ALA A 140 -0.95 25.17 8.21
C ALA A 140 -0.36 24.04 7.36
N LEU A 141 -1.20 23.20 6.75
CA LEU A 141 -0.78 22.16 5.80
C LEU A 141 -0.16 22.78 4.55
N ALA A 142 -0.73 23.86 4.01
CA ALA A 142 -0.20 24.56 2.84
C ALA A 142 1.20 25.13 3.13
N VAL A 143 1.35 25.86 4.24
CA VAL A 143 2.65 26.38 4.69
C VAL A 143 3.68 25.27 4.88
N LEU A 144 3.30 24.18 5.55
CA LEU A 144 4.18 23.04 5.77
C LEU A 144 4.60 22.39 4.44
N SER A 145 3.65 22.20 3.52
CA SER A 145 3.90 21.64 2.19
C SER A 145 4.85 22.52 1.36
N TYR A 146 4.72 23.85 1.48
CA TYR A 146 5.61 24.82 0.85
C TYR A 146 7.03 24.68 1.40
N HIS A 147 7.22 24.65 2.72
CA HIS A 147 8.56 24.54 3.32
C HIS A 147 9.22 23.19 3.05
N ILE A 148 8.45 22.09 3.01
CA ILE A 148 8.95 20.78 2.56
C ILE A 148 9.39 20.85 1.09
N SER A 149 8.67 21.59 0.25
CA SER A 149 8.96 21.73 -1.19
C SER A 149 10.15 22.64 -1.49
N ARG A 150 10.38 23.68 -0.69
CA ARG A 150 11.38 24.72 -1.00
C ARG A 150 12.67 24.60 -0.21
N THR A 151 12.69 23.87 0.89
CA THR A 151 13.92 23.68 1.67
C THR A 151 14.95 22.86 0.86
N PRO A 152 16.20 23.34 0.69
CA PRO A 152 17.25 22.58 0.03
C PRO A 152 17.61 21.31 0.81
N MET A 153 17.47 20.14 0.18
CA MET A 153 17.81 18.84 0.75
C MET A 153 17.84 17.78 -0.35
N SER A 154 18.35 16.58 -0.03
CA SER A 154 18.31 15.43 -0.93
C SER A 154 16.87 14.98 -1.21
N ALA A 155 16.63 14.36 -2.37
CA ALA A 155 15.31 13.83 -2.73
C ALA A 155 14.78 12.81 -1.68
N HIS A 156 15.68 12.01 -1.07
CA HIS A 156 15.28 11.00 -0.08
C HIS A 156 14.84 11.62 1.23
N ALA A 157 15.54 12.66 1.70
CA ALA A 157 15.12 13.43 2.87
C ALA A 157 13.79 14.14 2.60
N ARG A 158 13.61 14.71 1.41
CA ARG A 158 12.35 15.35 1.02
C ARG A 158 11.18 14.37 1.03
N ASN A 159 11.35 13.19 0.43
CA ASN A 159 10.33 12.15 0.44
C ASN A 159 10.02 11.65 1.85
N PHE A 160 11.02 11.59 2.74
CA PHE A 160 10.80 11.28 4.15
C PHE A 160 9.84 12.28 4.82
N PHE A 161 10.02 13.58 4.59
CA PHE A 161 9.09 14.60 5.12
C PHE A 161 7.72 14.56 4.45
N TRP A 162 7.64 14.24 3.16
CA TRP A 162 6.36 14.03 2.48
C TRP A 162 5.58 12.83 3.04
N VAL A 163 6.26 11.74 3.39
CA VAL A 163 5.64 10.60 4.08
C VAL A 163 5.22 10.97 5.50
N ALA A 164 6.00 11.80 6.21
CA ALA A 164 5.58 12.34 7.51
C ALA A 164 4.32 13.19 7.36
N PHE A 165 4.28 14.08 6.38
CA PHE A 165 3.14 14.93 6.04
C PHE A 165 1.89 14.11 5.69
N SER A 166 2.01 13.14 4.77
CA SER A 166 0.88 12.30 4.35
C SER A 166 0.33 11.47 5.50
N SER A 167 1.19 11.06 6.43
CA SER A 167 0.79 10.31 7.62
C SER A 167 0.02 11.13 8.65
N LEU A 168 -0.06 12.46 8.51
CA LEU A 168 -0.98 13.29 9.28
C LEU A 168 -2.42 13.18 8.76
N ILE A 169 -2.56 13.00 7.44
CA ILE A 169 -3.84 12.89 6.76
C ILE A 169 -4.32 11.43 6.83
N LEU A 170 -3.47 10.47 6.47
CA LEU A 170 -3.77 9.05 6.52
C LEU A 170 -3.36 8.46 7.87
N ALA A 171 -4.18 8.73 8.88
CA ALA A 171 -3.98 8.29 10.26
C ALA A 171 -5.28 7.81 10.90
N LYS A 172 -5.14 7.05 12.00
CA LYS A 172 -6.26 6.73 12.89
C LYS A 172 -6.90 8.00 13.45
N THR A 173 -6.05 8.96 13.85
CA THR A 173 -6.45 10.31 14.25
C THR A 173 -5.92 11.29 13.21
N SER A 174 -6.68 11.48 12.13
CA SER A 174 -6.33 12.37 11.03
C SER A 174 -6.31 13.84 11.47
N VAL A 175 -5.62 14.70 10.73
CA VAL A 175 -5.85 16.16 10.78
C VAL A 175 -7.01 16.58 9.87
N ALA A 176 -7.46 15.71 8.97
CA ALA A 176 -8.68 15.92 8.21
C ALA A 176 -9.92 15.61 9.08
N ASN A 177 -11.04 16.23 8.75
CA ASN A 177 -12.37 15.93 9.28
C ASN A 177 -12.92 14.62 8.69
N ALA A 178 -12.15 13.55 8.83
CA ALA A 178 -12.54 12.23 8.38
C ALA A 178 -12.01 11.15 9.33
N ARG A 179 -12.90 10.24 9.70
CA ARG A 179 -12.55 9.05 10.48
C ARG A 179 -12.34 7.88 9.54
N ASP A 180 -11.40 7.02 9.92
CA ASP A 180 -11.14 5.73 9.27
C ASP A 180 -10.81 5.79 7.76
N ILE A 181 -10.16 6.88 7.33
CA ILE A 181 -9.77 7.12 5.92
C ILE A 181 -9.01 5.94 5.31
N ILE A 182 -8.28 5.21 6.14
CA ILE A 182 -7.42 4.12 5.71
C ILE A 182 -8.25 2.94 5.19
N HIS A 183 -9.47 2.73 5.68
CA HIS A 183 -10.16 1.46 5.45
C HIS A 183 -11.51 1.60 4.75
N SER A 184 -12.19 2.73 4.86
CA SER A 184 -13.54 2.93 4.32
C SER A 184 -13.60 4.08 3.34
N ARG A 185 -14.81 4.29 2.78
CA ARG A 185 -15.14 5.60 2.19
C ARG A 185 -14.92 6.67 3.26
N HIS A 186 -14.46 7.86 2.87
CA HIS A 186 -14.28 8.95 3.81
C HIS A 186 -15.60 9.25 4.54
N HIS A 187 -15.65 8.95 5.83
CA HIS A 187 -16.76 9.32 6.69
C HIS A 187 -16.39 10.62 7.38
N TYR A 188 -17.18 11.67 7.12
CA TYR A 188 -16.96 12.96 7.76
C TYR A 188 -17.04 12.78 9.28
N TRP A 189 -16.06 13.34 9.97
CA TRP A 189 -16.01 13.38 11.42
C TRP A 189 -15.27 14.63 11.85
N GLN A 190 -15.98 15.51 12.54
CA GLN A 190 -15.41 16.76 13.04
C GLN A 190 -14.68 16.51 14.35
N HIS A 191 -13.49 17.09 14.49
CA HIS A 191 -12.73 17.02 15.75
C HIS A 191 -13.39 17.90 16.82
N GLU A 192 -13.32 17.46 18.07
CA GLU A 192 -13.73 18.29 19.23
C GLU A 192 -12.81 19.51 19.40
N GLN A 193 -11.53 19.36 19.05
CA GLN A 193 -10.53 20.41 19.09
C GLN A 193 -9.77 20.45 17.76
N THR A 194 -9.54 21.65 17.23
CA THR A 194 -8.79 21.87 16.00
C THR A 194 -7.39 21.23 16.11
N PRO A 195 -7.03 20.30 15.20
CA PRO A 195 -5.73 19.65 15.23
C PRO A 195 -4.54 20.62 15.04
N ASP A 196 -3.57 20.60 15.95
CA ASP A 196 -2.28 21.27 15.74
C ASP A 196 -1.41 20.49 14.74
N VAL A 197 -1.39 20.98 13.50
CA VAL A 197 -0.63 20.39 12.38
C VAL A 197 0.87 20.36 12.66
N LEU A 198 1.45 21.45 13.19
CA LEU A 198 2.90 21.58 13.35
C LEU A 198 3.40 20.69 14.48
N SER A 199 2.69 20.65 15.62
CA SER A 199 3.03 19.76 16.73
C SER A 199 2.88 18.30 16.35
N ARG A 200 1.81 17.92 15.62
CA ARG A 200 1.65 16.55 15.11
C ARG A 200 2.74 16.19 14.11
N PHE A 201 3.11 17.08 13.20
CA PHE A 201 4.22 16.88 12.27
C PHE A 201 5.55 16.66 13.00
N ALA A 202 5.86 17.51 13.98
CA ALA A 202 7.07 17.41 14.80
C ALA A 202 7.14 16.09 15.57
N ALA A 203 6.05 15.69 16.23
CA ALA A 203 5.94 14.40 16.91
C ALA A 203 6.16 13.24 15.92
N ARG A 204 5.56 13.33 14.74
CA ARG A 204 5.66 12.29 13.72
C ARG A 204 7.07 12.14 13.16
N VAL A 205 7.74 13.25 12.83
CA VAL A 205 9.14 13.22 12.37
C VAL A 205 10.06 12.61 13.43
N ARG A 206 9.90 12.98 14.71
CA ARG A 206 10.69 12.39 15.80
C ARG A 206 10.51 10.87 15.89
N GLN A 207 9.27 10.38 15.78
CA GLN A 207 8.99 8.95 15.76
C GLN A 207 9.63 8.26 14.54
N MET A 208 9.44 8.84 13.35
CA MET A 208 9.96 8.29 12.10
C MET A 208 11.49 8.25 12.07
N ARG A 209 12.16 9.22 12.70
CA ARG A 209 13.64 9.23 12.83
C ARG A 209 14.15 8.07 13.66
N ARG A 210 13.52 7.78 14.81
CA ARG A 210 13.87 6.59 15.63
C ARG A 210 13.70 5.30 14.83
N GLN A 211 12.56 5.14 14.17
CA GLN A 211 12.28 3.99 13.31
C GLN A 211 13.26 3.84 12.12
N MET A 212 13.72 4.95 11.56
CA MET A 212 14.75 4.96 10.52
C MET A 212 16.13 4.58 11.08
N ALA A 213 16.45 4.98 12.31
CA ALA A 213 17.67 4.54 12.98
C ALA A 213 17.67 3.02 13.18
N ASP A 214 16.59 2.46 13.72
CA ASP A 214 16.40 1.01 13.90
C ASP A 214 16.55 0.25 12.57
N PHE A 215 15.96 0.79 11.49
CA PHE A 215 16.07 0.18 10.16
C PHE A 215 17.52 0.20 9.62
N ARG A 216 18.24 1.30 9.84
CA ARG A 216 19.65 1.42 9.44
C ARG A 216 20.53 0.45 10.20
N GLU A 217 20.31 0.30 11.50
CA GLU A 217 21.00 -0.68 12.33
C GLU A 217 20.72 -2.11 11.86
N GLY A 218 19.45 -2.46 11.63
CA GLY A 218 19.08 -3.77 11.09
C GLY A 218 19.69 -4.05 9.70
N CYS A 219 19.76 -3.04 8.82
CA CYS A 219 20.45 -3.18 7.54
C CYS A 219 21.97 -3.37 7.69
N ARG A 220 22.61 -2.73 8.68
CA ARG A 220 24.04 -2.92 8.96
C ARG A 220 24.30 -4.33 9.49
N ALA A 221 23.44 -4.82 10.38
CA ALA A 221 23.54 -6.16 10.96
C ALA A 221 23.40 -7.28 9.91
N ALA A 222 22.73 -7.03 8.78
CA ALA A 222 22.66 -7.98 7.67
C ALA A 222 24.00 -8.19 6.93
N ALA A 223 25.02 -7.36 7.21
CA ALA A 223 26.38 -7.43 6.66
C ALA A 223 26.48 -7.45 5.12
N GLN A 224 25.40 -7.09 4.41
CA GLN A 224 25.34 -7.08 2.95
C GLN A 224 24.72 -5.80 2.42
N ALA A 225 25.49 -5.10 1.58
CA ALA A 225 25.03 -3.88 0.92
C ALA A 225 24.02 -4.22 -0.18
N THR A 226 22.72 -4.12 0.14
CA THR A 226 21.65 -4.31 -0.85
C THR A 226 20.91 -3.03 -1.20
N THR A 227 19.97 -3.12 -2.14
CA THR A 227 19.18 -1.99 -2.63
C THR A 227 17.69 -2.33 -2.63
N ALA A 228 16.84 -1.31 -2.48
CA ALA A 228 15.40 -1.43 -2.62
C ALA A 228 14.85 -0.29 -3.47
N THR A 229 14.01 -0.64 -4.45
CA THR A 229 13.36 0.33 -5.33
C THR A 229 11.88 0.05 -5.44
N ALA A 230 11.04 1.06 -5.24
CA ALA A 230 9.61 1.02 -5.53
C ALA A 230 9.32 1.81 -6.83
N LYS A 231 8.79 1.13 -7.85
CA LYS A 231 8.65 1.65 -9.21
C LYS A 231 7.19 1.69 -9.63
N LEU A 232 6.86 2.63 -10.52
CA LEU A 232 5.56 2.63 -11.20
C LEU A 232 5.46 1.39 -12.08
N GLY A 233 4.40 0.60 -11.91
CA GLY A 233 4.12 -0.53 -12.79
C GLY A 233 2.85 -1.27 -12.43
N ASP A 234 2.32 -1.98 -13.42
CA ASP A 234 1.15 -2.84 -13.30
C ASP A 234 1.62 -4.29 -13.21
N ALA A 235 1.18 -5.02 -12.17
CA ALA A 235 1.51 -6.43 -11.96
C ALA A 235 1.14 -7.33 -13.15
N ARG A 236 0.16 -6.92 -13.97
CA ARG A 236 -0.28 -7.63 -15.18
C ARG A 236 0.71 -7.48 -16.34
N SER A 237 1.62 -6.50 -16.27
CA SER A 237 2.62 -6.19 -17.30
C SER A 237 3.90 -5.61 -16.65
N LEU A 238 4.73 -6.51 -16.10
CA LEU A 238 5.94 -6.12 -15.37
C LEU A 238 7.09 -5.75 -16.31
N ARG A 239 7.70 -4.58 -16.09
CA ARG A 239 8.94 -4.15 -16.76
C ARG A 239 10.19 -4.78 -16.10
N VAL A 240 10.19 -6.10 -16.03
CA VAL A 240 11.26 -6.93 -15.46
C VAL A 240 11.66 -7.98 -16.49
N ARG A 241 12.96 -8.21 -16.66
CA ARG A 241 13.47 -9.24 -17.57
C ARG A 241 13.05 -10.63 -17.09
N SER A 242 12.81 -11.53 -18.03
CA SER A 242 12.46 -12.91 -17.71
C SER A 242 13.57 -13.56 -16.88
N GLU A 243 13.17 -14.44 -15.96
CA GLU A 243 14.10 -15.30 -15.20
C GLU A 243 15.22 -14.56 -14.47
N THR A 244 14.91 -13.40 -13.87
CA THR A 244 15.87 -12.60 -13.10
C THR A 244 15.58 -12.56 -11.60
N ILE A 245 14.40 -12.99 -11.17
CA ILE A 245 13.93 -12.91 -9.79
C ILE A 245 14.14 -14.25 -9.06
N ASP A 246 14.63 -14.19 -7.83
CA ASP A 246 14.89 -15.36 -6.98
C ASP A 246 13.71 -15.73 -6.08
N LEU A 247 12.91 -14.73 -5.69
CA LEU A 247 11.68 -14.93 -4.92
C LEU A 247 10.65 -13.86 -5.31
N VAL A 248 9.43 -14.29 -5.61
CA VAL A 248 8.27 -13.39 -5.62
C VAL A 248 7.53 -13.54 -4.30
N PHE A 249 7.30 -12.45 -3.58
CA PHE A 249 6.45 -12.44 -2.39
C PHE A 249 5.43 -11.31 -2.51
N THR A 250 4.14 -11.62 -2.38
CA THR A 250 3.10 -10.59 -2.43
C THR A 250 1.83 -10.99 -1.69
N SER A 251 1.03 -9.98 -1.36
CA SER A 251 -0.34 -10.12 -0.87
C SER A 251 -1.22 -9.24 -1.77
N PRO A 252 -1.84 -9.83 -2.82
CA PRO A 252 -2.62 -9.06 -3.78
C PRO A 252 -3.81 -8.36 -3.11
N PRO A 253 -4.31 -7.25 -3.69
CA PRO A 253 -5.58 -6.68 -3.27
C PRO A 253 -6.70 -7.70 -3.45
N TYR A 254 -7.54 -7.87 -2.43
CA TYR A 254 -8.66 -8.82 -2.48
C TYR A 254 -9.80 -8.25 -3.33
N ALA A 255 -10.51 -9.13 -4.04
CA ALA A 255 -11.65 -8.74 -4.88
C ALA A 255 -12.63 -7.88 -4.09
N THR A 256 -12.93 -6.69 -4.62
CA THR A 256 -13.90 -5.71 -4.10
C THR A 256 -13.71 -5.26 -2.65
N ALA A 257 -12.55 -5.56 -2.02
CA ALA A 257 -12.36 -5.32 -0.60
C ALA A 257 -12.09 -3.85 -0.24
N LEU A 258 -11.31 -3.12 -1.05
CA LEU A 258 -10.87 -1.75 -0.74
C LEU A 258 -10.73 -0.88 -2.00
N ASP A 259 -11.11 0.40 -1.91
CA ASP A 259 -10.82 1.43 -2.93
C ASP A 259 -9.64 2.30 -2.46
N TYR A 260 -8.42 1.82 -2.69
CA TYR A 260 -7.18 2.54 -2.35
C TYR A 260 -7.11 3.93 -2.99
N SER A 261 -7.56 4.06 -4.24
CA SER A 261 -7.54 5.33 -4.97
C SER A 261 -8.35 6.39 -4.24
N ARG A 262 -9.50 6.00 -3.68
CA ARG A 262 -10.36 6.86 -2.88
C ARG A 262 -9.74 7.11 -1.51
N ALA A 263 -9.29 6.07 -0.80
CA ALA A 263 -8.70 6.19 0.54
C ALA A 263 -7.52 7.18 0.58
N HIS A 264 -6.63 7.12 -0.42
CA HIS A 264 -5.45 7.98 -0.46
C HIS A 264 -5.71 9.37 -1.06
N PHE A 265 -6.92 9.65 -1.57
CA PHE A 265 -7.19 10.84 -2.38
C PHE A 265 -6.84 12.15 -1.68
N LEU A 266 -7.22 12.33 -0.41
CA LEU A 266 -6.93 13.58 0.31
C LEU A 266 -5.42 13.83 0.40
N ALA A 267 -4.63 12.83 0.79
CA ALA A 267 -3.18 12.95 0.85
C ALA A 267 -2.56 13.21 -0.54
N VAL A 268 -3.02 12.50 -1.57
CA VAL A 268 -2.56 12.70 -2.95
C VAL A 268 -2.90 14.10 -3.46
N ALA A 269 -4.04 14.66 -3.09
CA ALA A 269 -4.43 16.01 -3.48
C ALA A 269 -3.43 17.07 -2.98
N TRP A 270 -3.03 16.96 -1.71
CA TRP A 270 -1.99 17.80 -1.11
C TRP A 270 -0.60 17.57 -1.72
N MET A 271 -0.30 16.34 -2.14
CA MET A 271 1.04 15.94 -2.59
C MET A 271 1.21 15.88 -4.11
N ARG A 272 0.21 16.29 -4.89
CA ARG A 272 0.15 16.04 -6.34
C ARG A 272 1.41 16.43 -7.11
N TYR A 273 2.01 17.56 -6.75
CA TYR A 273 3.26 18.04 -7.35
C TYR A 273 4.48 17.20 -6.95
N ALA A 274 4.57 16.83 -5.66
CA ALA A 274 5.63 15.96 -5.16
C ALA A 274 5.55 14.54 -5.73
N LEU A 275 4.33 14.07 -6.02
CA LEU A 275 4.05 12.78 -6.64
C LEU A 275 4.16 12.80 -8.18
N GLY A 276 4.25 13.99 -8.79
CA GLY A 276 4.31 14.16 -10.23
C GLY A 276 3.05 13.65 -10.95
N ILE A 277 1.86 13.84 -10.37
CA ILE A 277 0.59 13.34 -10.91
C ILE A 277 -0.50 14.41 -10.92
N LYS A 278 -1.31 14.46 -11.99
CA LYS A 278 -2.52 15.29 -12.02
C LYS A 278 -3.66 14.57 -11.29
N LEU A 279 -4.57 15.33 -10.66
CA LEU A 279 -5.70 14.73 -9.95
C LEU A 279 -6.68 14.01 -10.88
N THR A 280 -6.80 14.47 -12.12
CA THR A 280 -7.56 13.80 -13.19
C THR A 280 -6.99 12.41 -13.46
N ASP A 281 -5.67 12.31 -13.64
CA ASP A 281 -4.98 11.07 -13.96
C ASP A 281 -5.03 10.11 -12.77
N TYR A 282 -4.88 10.63 -11.55
CA TYR A 282 -5.01 9.84 -10.33
C TYR A 282 -6.41 9.24 -10.17
N ARG A 283 -7.48 10.04 -10.42
CA ARG A 283 -8.86 9.52 -10.39
C ARG A 283 -9.10 8.45 -11.46
N ALA A 284 -8.44 8.57 -12.62
CA ALA A 284 -8.50 7.58 -13.68
C ALA A 284 -7.80 6.26 -13.33
N LEU A 285 -6.95 6.21 -12.30
CA LEU A 285 -6.37 4.96 -11.81
C LEU A 285 -7.39 4.07 -11.10
N GLY A 286 -8.44 4.61 -10.47
CA GLY A 286 -9.39 3.84 -9.67
C GLY A 286 -9.96 2.58 -10.36
N PRO A 287 -10.42 2.67 -11.62
CA PRO A 287 -10.83 1.53 -12.46
C PRO A 287 -9.71 0.50 -12.77
N VAL A 288 -8.45 0.92 -12.73
CA VAL A 288 -7.27 0.14 -13.15
C VAL A 288 -6.79 -0.78 -12.04
N TYR A 289 -7.01 -0.45 -10.76
CA TYR A 289 -6.62 -1.30 -9.63
C TYR A 289 -7.19 -2.71 -9.78
N ILE A 290 -6.32 -3.69 -9.56
CA ILE A 290 -6.70 -5.10 -9.46
C ILE A 290 -7.69 -5.22 -8.29
N GLY A 291 -8.82 -5.89 -8.53
CA GLY A 291 -9.87 -6.07 -7.51
C GLY A 291 -10.82 -4.88 -7.33
N SER A 292 -10.65 -3.76 -8.04
CA SER A 292 -11.50 -2.57 -7.89
C SER A 292 -12.97 -2.80 -8.29
N GLU A 293 -13.93 -2.29 -7.53
CA GLU A 293 -15.34 -2.30 -7.96
C GLU A 293 -15.64 -1.32 -9.11
N ARG A 294 -14.74 -0.36 -9.37
CA ARG A 294 -14.95 0.75 -10.32
C ARG A 294 -14.47 0.47 -11.74
N GLY A 295 -13.83 -0.66 -11.98
CA GLY A 295 -13.39 -1.00 -13.33
C GLY A 295 -14.58 -1.33 -14.24
N ARG A 296 -14.42 -1.02 -15.52
CA ARG A 296 -15.48 -1.17 -16.52
C ARG A 296 -15.91 -2.64 -16.64
N THR A 297 -17.21 -2.88 -16.60
CA THR A 297 -17.85 -4.16 -16.90
C THR A 297 -18.79 -3.98 -18.09
N GLY A 298 -19.06 -5.04 -18.84
CA GLY A 298 -20.08 -5.02 -19.89
C GLY A 298 -21.49 -4.80 -19.33
N ARG A 299 -22.47 -4.60 -20.22
CA ARG A 299 -23.90 -4.45 -19.84
C ARG A 299 -24.53 -5.75 -19.30
N GLY A 300 -23.88 -6.89 -19.49
CA GLY A 300 -24.29 -8.20 -18.98
C GLY A 300 -23.10 -9.11 -18.69
N PHE A 301 -23.35 -10.21 -18.00
CA PHE A 301 -22.33 -11.24 -17.77
C PHE A 301 -22.27 -12.19 -18.97
N ALA A 302 -21.07 -12.30 -19.54
CA ALA A 302 -20.71 -13.36 -20.47
C ALA A 302 -19.38 -13.94 -20.00
N LEU A 303 -19.33 -15.26 -19.85
CA LEU A 303 -18.13 -15.94 -19.38
C LEU A 303 -16.99 -15.72 -20.36
N ASN A 304 -15.84 -15.26 -19.86
CA ASN A 304 -14.66 -15.03 -20.66
C ASN A 304 -14.12 -16.37 -21.17
N PRO A 305 -13.96 -16.60 -22.49
CA PRO A 305 -13.47 -17.86 -23.03
C PRO A 305 -12.10 -18.28 -22.47
N ARG A 306 -11.25 -17.31 -22.10
CA ARG A 306 -9.95 -17.61 -21.47
C ARG A 306 -10.07 -18.18 -20.07
N LEU A 307 -11.16 -17.87 -19.38
CA LEU A 307 -11.48 -18.41 -18.06
C LEU A 307 -12.34 -19.66 -18.13
N ALA A 308 -13.15 -19.84 -19.19
CA ALA A 308 -14.04 -20.99 -19.38
C ALA A 308 -13.36 -22.37 -19.25
N ARG A 309 -12.07 -22.45 -19.56
CA ARG A 309 -11.25 -23.67 -19.41
C ARG A 309 -10.86 -24.02 -17.97
N PHE A 310 -11.10 -23.12 -17.03
CA PHE A 310 -10.82 -23.32 -15.61
C PHE A 310 -12.14 -23.70 -14.94
N GLU A 311 -12.26 -24.97 -14.54
CA GLU A 311 -13.48 -25.56 -14.02
C GLU A 311 -13.97 -24.81 -12.77
N LEU A 312 -13.09 -24.61 -11.79
CA LEU A 312 -13.47 -23.96 -10.53
C LEU A 312 -13.74 -22.47 -10.74
N ALA A 313 -12.87 -21.76 -11.46
CA ALA A 313 -13.09 -20.35 -11.75
C ALA A 313 -14.40 -20.12 -12.51
N SER A 314 -14.70 -20.93 -13.52
CA SER A 314 -15.93 -20.82 -14.33
C SER A 314 -17.17 -21.15 -13.51
N SER A 315 -17.13 -22.22 -12.70
CA SER A 315 -18.21 -22.60 -11.80
C SER A 315 -18.57 -21.46 -10.83
N VAL A 316 -17.56 -20.89 -10.15
CA VAL A 316 -17.76 -19.76 -9.22
C VAL A 316 -18.34 -18.54 -9.94
N LEU A 317 -17.90 -18.25 -11.17
CA LEU A 317 -18.41 -17.12 -11.94
C LEU A 317 -19.85 -17.32 -12.40
N THR A 318 -20.22 -18.52 -12.84
CA THR A 318 -21.60 -18.86 -13.24
C THR A 318 -22.53 -18.80 -12.04
N GLN A 319 -22.14 -19.39 -10.90
CA GLN A 319 -22.91 -19.30 -9.66
C GLN A 319 -23.07 -17.84 -9.19
N MET A 320 -22.01 -17.04 -9.30
CA MET A 320 -22.12 -15.61 -9.02
C MET A 320 -23.06 -14.88 -10.00
N ALA A 321 -23.13 -15.32 -11.26
CA ALA A 321 -23.97 -14.69 -12.27
C ALA A 321 -25.47 -14.97 -12.05
N GLU A 322 -25.81 -16.13 -11.47
CA GLU A 322 -27.16 -16.47 -11.02
C GLU A 322 -27.66 -15.49 -9.93
N ASP A 323 -26.78 -15.05 -9.01
CA ASP A 323 -27.11 -14.04 -8.00
C ASP A 323 -26.97 -12.59 -8.51
N SER A 324 -25.91 -12.31 -9.28
CA SER A 324 -25.58 -10.97 -9.77
C SER A 324 -24.62 -10.96 -10.95
N ALA A 325 -25.15 -10.69 -12.15
CA ALA A 325 -24.34 -10.45 -13.35
C ALA A 325 -23.26 -9.36 -13.17
N ARG A 326 -23.54 -8.33 -12.37
CA ARG A 326 -22.57 -7.26 -12.06
C ARG A 326 -21.40 -7.78 -11.23
N GLN A 327 -21.68 -8.48 -10.12
CA GLN A 327 -20.61 -9.02 -9.26
C GLN A 327 -19.83 -10.12 -9.98
N ALA A 328 -20.50 -10.95 -10.79
CA ALA A 328 -19.84 -11.94 -11.63
C ALA A 328 -18.88 -11.28 -12.63
N SER A 329 -19.29 -10.17 -13.25
CA SER A 329 -18.42 -9.42 -14.15
C SER A 329 -17.21 -8.79 -13.45
N GLN A 330 -17.40 -8.29 -12.22
CA GLN A 330 -16.30 -7.75 -11.40
C GLN A 330 -15.32 -8.86 -10.97
N LEU A 331 -15.84 -10.00 -10.50
CA LEU A 331 -15.04 -11.16 -10.10
C LEU A 331 -14.31 -11.79 -11.29
N GLN A 332 -14.96 -11.88 -12.45
CA GLN A 332 -14.35 -12.32 -13.71
C GLN A 332 -13.17 -11.44 -14.08
N ARG A 333 -13.30 -10.12 -13.95
CA ARG A 333 -12.19 -9.20 -14.21
C ARG A 333 -11.03 -9.47 -13.26
N TYR A 334 -11.31 -9.67 -11.97
CA TYR A 334 -10.28 -9.99 -10.98
C TYR A 334 -9.54 -11.30 -11.31
N PHE A 335 -10.26 -12.38 -11.64
CA PHE A 335 -9.64 -13.64 -12.05
C PHE A 335 -8.83 -13.49 -13.34
N ALA A 336 -9.33 -12.73 -14.33
CA ALA A 336 -8.60 -12.45 -15.56
C ALA A 336 -7.32 -11.62 -15.32
N ASP A 337 -7.37 -10.65 -14.41
CA ASP A 337 -6.22 -9.85 -13.99
C ASP A 337 -5.18 -10.73 -13.28
N MET A 338 -5.60 -11.52 -12.29
CA MET A 338 -4.71 -12.41 -11.55
C MET A 338 -4.12 -13.52 -12.42
N HIS A 339 -4.87 -14.04 -13.39
CA HIS A 339 -4.34 -14.96 -14.40
C HIS A 339 -3.18 -14.33 -15.20
N ARG A 340 -3.24 -13.02 -15.52
CA ARG A 340 -2.11 -12.30 -16.14
C ARG A 340 -0.96 -12.06 -15.17
N VAL A 341 -1.25 -11.80 -13.89
CA VAL A 341 -0.24 -11.67 -12.84
C VAL A 341 0.53 -12.98 -12.68
N PHE A 342 -0.13 -14.14 -12.60
CA PHE A 342 0.54 -15.44 -12.53
C PHE A 342 1.46 -15.69 -13.73
N ARG A 343 1.03 -15.34 -14.94
CA ARG A 343 1.88 -15.37 -16.13
C ARG A 343 3.14 -14.50 -15.98
N GLN A 344 2.98 -13.27 -15.49
CA GLN A 344 4.13 -12.38 -15.28
C GLN A 344 5.06 -12.89 -14.17
N THR A 345 4.50 -13.38 -13.07
CA THR A 345 5.24 -14.02 -11.96
C THR A 345 6.08 -15.18 -12.48
N ALA A 346 5.50 -16.10 -13.23
CA ALA A 346 6.24 -17.22 -13.82
C ALA A 346 7.35 -16.77 -14.77
N ARG A 347 7.05 -15.77 -15.61
CA ARG A 347 8.01 -15.23 -16.59
C ARG A 347 9.25 -14.64 -15.92
N VAL A 348 9.08 -13.84 -14.87
CA VAL A 348 10.20 -13.12 -14.22
C VAL A 348 10.98 -13.98 -13.23
N LEU A 349 10.35 -15.02 -12.69
CA LEU A 349 10.96 -15.92 -11.72
C LEU A 349 11.94 -16.87 -12.43
N LYS A 350 13.12 -17.08 -11.83
CA LYS A 350 14.10 -18.07 -12.30
C LYS A 350 13.52 -19.51 -12.20
N PRO A 351 13.97 -20.46 -13.02
CA PRO A 351 13.59 -21.87 -12.89
C PRO A 351 13.84 -22.40 -11.47
N LYS A 352 12.96 -23.28 -10.98
CA LYS A 352 13.03 -23.92 -9.64
C LYS A 352 12.92 -22.95 -8.44
N ARG A 353 12.75 -21.65 -8.66
CA ARG A 353 12.51 -20.65 -7.60
C ARG A 353 11.04 -20.53 -7.24
N HIS A 354 10.76 -19.78 -6.17
CA HIS A 354 9.46 -19.79 -5.52
C HIS A 354 8.70 -18.47 -5.64
N ALA A 355 7.38 -18.57 -5.69
CA ALA A 355 6.46 -17.46 -5.54
C ALA A 355 5.54 -17.73 -4.35
N ILE A 356 5.42 -16.76 -3.45
CA ILE A 356 4.60 -16.84 -2.24
C ILE A 356 3.49 -15.80 -2.34
N ILE A 357 2.25 -16.28 -2.34
CA ILE A 357 1.05 -15.45 -2.47
C ILE A 357 0.21 -15.62 -1.21
N VAL A 358 -0.09 -14.50 -0.55
CA VAL A 358 -0.91 -14.46 0.67
C VAL A 358 -2.30 -13.97 0.30
N ILE A 359 -3.32 -14.80 0.49
CA ILE A 359 -4.68 -14.53 0.00
C ILE A 359 -5.75 -15.08 0.95
N CYS A 360 -6.87 -14.37 1.07
CA CYS A 360 -8.04 -14.85 1.79
C CYS A 360 -9.12 -15.35 0.81
N PRO A 361 -9.84 -16.45 1.13
CA PRO A 361 -11.14 -16.68 0.54
C PRO A 361 -12.10 -15.56 0.96
N SER A 362 -13.12 -15.32 0.15
CA SER A 362 -14.11 -14.28 0.39
C SER A 362 -15.51 -14.82 0.20
N HIS A 363 -16.49 -14.17 0.82
CA HIS A 363 -17.90 -14.33 0.46
C HIS A 363 -18.34 -13.04 -0.19
N ILE A 364 -18.80 -13.12 -1.45
CA ILE A 364 -19.41 -11.98 -2.13
C ILE A 364 -20.90 -12.28 -2.14
N ARG A 365 -21.66 -11.49 -1.37
CA ARG A 365 -23.06 -11.78 -1.04
C ARG A 365 -23.17 -13.17 -0.40
N LYS A 366 -23.94 -14.09 -0.99
CA LYS A 366 -24.16 -15.45 -0.49
C LYS A 366 -23.26 -16.50 -1.18
N VAL A 367 -22.44 -16.09 -2.14
CA VAL A 367 -21.62 -17.02 -2.93
C VAL A 367 -20.22 -17.13 -2.33
N PRO A 368 -19.77 -18.34 -1.94
CA PRO A 368 -18.41 -18.56 -1.48
C PRO A 368 -17.43 -18.45 -2.66
N VAL A 369 -16.37 -17.67 -2.46
CA VAL A 369 -15.31 -17.49 -3.45
C VAL A 369 -14.03 -18.06 -2.84
N PRO A 370 -13.68 -19.34 -3.12
CA PRO A 370 -12.48 -19.98 -2.62
C PRO A 370 -11.25 -19.49 -3.40
N THR A 371 -10.92 -18.20 -3.27
CA THR A 371 -9.90 -17.50 -4.07
C THR A 371 -8.56 -18.21 -4.06
N HIS A 372 -8.16 -18.80 -2.93
CA HIS A 372 -6.93 -19.58 -2.81
C HIS A 372 -6.90 -20.77 -3.78
N LYS A 373 -8.00 -21.54 -3.90
CA LYS A 373 -8.11 -22.67 -4.84
C LYS A 373 -8.16 -22.21 -6.30
N VAL A 374 -8.91 -21.13 -6.58
CA VAL A 374 -8.95 -20.54 -7.92
C VAL A 374 -7.54 -20.08 -8.33
N PHE A 375 -6.78 -19.47 -7.42
CA PHE A 375 -5.41 -19.07 -7.69
C PHE A 375 -4.49 -20.24 -8.02
N VAL A 376 -4.64 -21.38 -7.33
CA VAL A 376 -3.91 -22.62 -7.64
C VAL A 376 -4.23 -23.11 -9.05
N GLU A 377 -5.51 -23.13 -9.43
CA GLU A 377 -5.97 -23.49 -10.77
C GLU A 377 -5.40 -22.56 -11.85
N LEU A 378 -5.49 -21.24 -11.65
CA LEU A 378 -4.98 -20.23 -12.58
C LEU A 378 -3.45 -20.30 -12.72
N ALA A 379 -2.73 -20.60 -11.64
CA ALA A 379 -1.26 -20.67 -11.63
C ALA A 379 -0.74 -21.92 -12.37
N ARG A 380 -1.47 -23.03 -12.33
CA ARG A 380 -1.06 -24.33 -12.89
C ARG A 380 -0.68 -24.26 -14.37
N VAL A 381 -1.37 -23.44 -15.16
CA VAL A 381 -1.09 -23.30 -16.61
C VAL A 381 0.12 -22.41 -16.92
N HIS A 382 0.71 -21.76 -15.91
CA HIS A 382 1.87 -20.87 -16.05
C HIS A 382 3.13 -21.45 -15.42
N GLN A 383 3.35 -22.77 -15.47
CA GLN A 383 4.55 -23.42 -14.91
C GLN A 383 4.73 -23.23 -13.39
N LEU A 384 3.71 -22.78 -12.66
CA LEU A 384 3.74 -22.60 -11.22
C LEU A 384 3.06 -23.78 -10.54
N LYS A 385 3.86 -24.69 -9.97
CA LYS A 385 3.36 -25.85 -9.23
C LYS A 385 3.21 -25.50 -7.75
N LEU A 386 2.02 -25.68 -7.18
CA LEU A 386 1.82 -25.56 -5.74
C LEU A 386 2.66 -26.62 -5.01
N LYS A 387 3.44 -26.17 -4.02
CA LYS A 387 4.26 -27.03 -3.15
C LYS A 387 3.73 -27.09 -1.73
N GLN A 388 3.15 -26.00 -1.28
CA GLN A 388 2.65 -25.88 0.07
C GLN A 388 1.47 -24.91 0.09
N GLU A 389 0.44 -25.28 0.82
CA GLU A 389 -0.66 -24.42 1.22
C GLU A 389 -0.70 -24.42 2.75
N VAL A 390 -0.63 -23.22 3.36
CA VAL A 390 -0.75 -23.08 4.81
C VAL A 390 -1.92 -22.18 5.12
N GLN A 391 -2.89 -22.72 5.85
CA GLN A 391 -3.96 -21.95 6.44
C GLN A 391 -3.50 -21.34 7.77
N ARG A 392 -3.85 -20.08 8.01
CA ARG A 392 -3.67 -19.41 9.31
C ARG A 392 -4.92 -18.62 9.68
N THR A 393 -5.12 -18.43 10.97
CA THR A 393 -6.24 -17.65 11.51
C THR A 393 -5.85 -16.18 11.60
N ILE A 394 -6.73 -15.27 11.15
CA ILE A 394 -6.56 -13.83 11.34
C ILE A 394 -7.29 -13.42 12.61
N SER A 395 -6.54 -13.03 13.64
CA SER A 395 -7.12 -12.44 14.85
C SER A 395 -7.95 -11.20 14.56
N VAL A 396 -9.15 -11.16 15.14
CA VAL A 396 -10.12 -10.08 15.03
C VAL A 396 -9.54 -8.73 15.47
N ARG A 397 -8.64 -8.70 16.47
CA ARG A 397 -8.07 -7.47 17.06
C ARG A 397 -7.03 -6.78 16.19
N ARG A 398 -6.45 -7.47 15.20
CA ARG A 398 -5.42 -6.92 14.28
C ARG A 398 -5.98 -6.61 12.90
N ARG A 399 -7.30 -6.71 12.71
CA ARG A 399 -7.97 -6.37 11.46
C ARG A 399 -7.96 -4.87 11.27
N ILE A 400 -7.39 -4.46 10.15
CA ILE A 400 -7.30 -3.08 9.69
C ILE A 400 -8.30 -3.01 8.53
N LEU A 401 -9.60 -3.01 8.88
CA LEU A 401 -10.77 -3.12 7.98
C LEU A 401 -11.75 -1.96 8.24
N PRO A 402 -12.57 -1.57 7.23
CA PRO A 402 -13.49 -0.44 7.33
C PRO A 402 -14.45 -0.56 8.51
N TYR A 403 -14.67 0.57 9.19
CA TYR A 403 -15.81 0.75 10.08
C TYR A 403 -17.12 0.53 9.28
N MET A 404 -17.83 -0.58 9.50
CA MET A 404 -19.12 -0.85 8.85
C MET A 404 -20.16 -1.41 9.83
N GLN A 405 -21.38 -0.90 9.70
CA GLN A 405 -22.63 -1.41 10.29
C GLN A 405 -22.95 -2.81 9.72
N GLU A 406 -23.09 -3.78 10.62
CA GLU A 406 -23.84 -5.05 10.64
C GLU A 406 -24.02 -5.98 9.42
N ASN A 407 -23.86 -5.58 8.15
CA ASN A 407 -24.41 -6.34 7.01
C ASN A 407 -23.42 -6.94 5.97
N PHE A 408 -22.21 -7.32 6.37
CA PHE A 408 -21.38 -8.23 5.56
C PHE A 408 -21.31 -9.60 6.24
N GLY A 409 -21.59 -10.67 5.46
CA GLY A 409 -21.73 -12.06 5.90
C GLY A 409 -20.52 -12.66 6.64
N GLN A 410 -20.53 -14.00 6.83
CA GLN A 410 -19.55 -14.72 7.65
C GLN A 410 -18.12 -14.17 7.48
N ARG A 411 -17.58 -13.69 8.59
CA ARG A 411 -16.35 -12.88 8.67
C ARG A 411 -15.16 -13.67 8.11
N MET A 412 -14.26 -13.00 7.39
CA MET A 412 -12.99 -13.60 6.95
C MET A 412 -12.11 -13.94 8.15
N GLU A 413 -12.04 -15.21 8.52
CA GLU A 413 -11.28 -15.70 9.68
C GLU A 413 -9.99 -16.41 9.29
N THR A 414 -9.85 -16.80 8.03
CA THR A 414 -8.73 -17.58 7.52
C THR A 414 -8.01 -16.86 6.38
N GLU A 415 -6.68 -16.95 6.39
CA GLU A 415 -5.78 -16.49 5.34
C GLU A 415 -4.91 -17.67 4.90
N TYR A 416 -4.62 -17.76 3.60
CA TYR A 416 -3.87 -18.83 3.01
C TYR A 416 -2.55 -18.30 2.47
N VAL A 417 -1.48 -19.05 2.74
CA VAL A 417 -0.14 -18.81 2.22
C VAL A 417 0.13 -19.89 1.18
N LEU A 418 0.09 -19.50 -0.09
CA LEU A 418 0.34 -20.38 -1.22
C LEU A 418 1.79 -20.26 -1.64
N VAL A 419 2.53 -21.37 -1.56
CA VAL A 419 3.92 -21.45 -2.02
C VAL A 419 3.94 -22.23 -3.33
N PHE A 420 4.23 -21.52 -4.41
CA PHE A 420 4.45 -22.09 -5.72
C PHE A 420 5.95 -22.23 -6.00
N GLN A 421 6.33 -23.25 -6.76
CA GLN A 421 7.64 -23.37 -7.38
C GLN A 421 7.48 -23.32 -8.90
N LYS A 422 8.29 -22.50 -9.58
CA LYS A 422 8.37 -22.54 -11.05
C LYS A 422 9.03 -23.85 -11.49
N THR A 423 8.44 -24.54 -12.44
CA THR A 423 9.05 -25.75 -13.04
C THR A 423 10.37 -25.39 -13.74
N ALA A 424 11.16 -26.43 -14.06
CA ALA A 424 12.42 -26.26 -14.77
C ALA A 424 12.20 -25.67 -16.16
#